data_AF-A0A354MQA5-F1
#
_entry.id   AF-A0A354MQA5-F1
#
_cell.length_a   1.000
_cell.length_b   1.000
_cell.length_c   1.000
_cell.angle_alpha   90.00
_cell.angle_beta   90.00
_cell.angle_gamma   90.00
#
_symmetry.space_group_name_H-M   'P 1'
#
loop_
_entity.id
_entity.type
_entity.pdbx_description
1 polymer ?
#
loop_
_entity_poly.entity_id
_entity_poly.type
_entity_poly.pdbx_seq_one_letter_code
_entity_poly.pdbx_strand_id
1 'polypeptide(L)'
;MQDRLHQDYRKKLIPDYEKIEALVRTVGAAFCLSGAGPTLLCITRNPGLEEKLAKKLDSITEHHWQMLPLHVEFEGAHVLKAE
;
A
#
# COMPACT_ATOMS: atom_id res chain seq x y z
N MET A 1 -12.30 1.81 -4.30
CA MET A 1 -11.81 0.97 -5.42
C MET A 1 -12.12 -0.48 -5.08
N GLN A 2 -12.60 -1.28 -6.03
CA GLN A 2 -12.87 -2.72 -5.84
C GLN A 2 -12.42 -3.44 -7.11
N ASP A 3 -11.33 -4.21 -7.04
CA ASP A 3 -10.95 -5.10 -8.13
C ASP A 3 -11.69 -6.43 -7.98
N ARG A 4 -12.63 -6.67 -8.90
CA ARG A 4 -13.50 -7.85 -8.90
C ARG A 4 -12.92 -9.05 -9.65
N LEU A 5 -11.74 -8.89 -10.24
CA LEU A 5 -11.10 -9.92 -11.03
C LEU A 5 -9.92 -10.51 -10.27
N HIS A 6 -8.87 -9.73 -10.01
CA HIS A 6 -7.57 -10.28 -9.63
C HIS A 6 -7.35 -10.34 -8.12
N GLN A 7 -7.86 -9.35 -7.40
CA GLN A 7 -7.61 -9.18 -5.97
C GLN A 7 -8.16 -10.33 -5.11
N ASP A 8 -9.35 -10.85 -5.42
CA ASP A 8 -10.00 -11.87 -4.58
C ASP A 8 -9.28 -13.21 -4.52
N TYR A 9 -8.62 -13.63 -5.61
CA TYR A 9 -7.83 -14.85 -5.60
C TYR A 9 -6.36 -14.60 -5.24
N ARG A 10 -5.79 -13.43 -5.55
CA ARG A 10 -4.38 -13.11 -5.22
C ARG A 10 -4.16 -12.73 -3.77
N LYS A 11 -5.13 -12.09 -3.11
CA LYS A 11 -4.99 -11.64 -1.71
C LYS A 11 -4.61 -12.76 -0.75
N LYS A 12 -5.02 -14.01 -1.05
CA LYS A 12 -4.70 -15.21 -0.27
C LYS A 12 -3.20 -15.56 -0.27
N LEU A 13 -2.44 -15.05 -1.25
CA LEU A 13 -1.00 -15.25 -1.37
C LEU A 13 -0.21 -14.16 -0.64
N ILE A 14 -0.87 -13.06 -0.24
CA ILE A 14 -0.21 -11.93 0.38
C ILE A 14 -0.39 -12.04 1.91
N PRO A 15 0.71 -12.16 2.67
CA PRO A 15 0.62 -12.20 4.12
C PRO A 15 -0.08 -10.97 4.68
N ASP A 16 -0.77 -11.11 5.82
CA ASP A 16 -1.40 -10.00 6.55
C ASP A 16 -2.39 -9.11 5.77
N TYR A 17 -2.72 -9.46 4.51
CA TYR A 17 -3.47 -8.62 3.59
C TYR A 17 -4.79 -8.14 4.18
N GLU A 18 -5.60 -9.05 4.72
CA GLU A 18 -6.93 -8.73 5.23
C GLU A 18 -6.86 -7.83 6.47
N LYS A 19 -5.83 -8.01 7.30
CA LYS A 19 -5.59 -7.18 8.49
C LYS A 19 -5.23 -5.75 8.08
N ILE A 20 -4.32 -5.61 7.11
CA ILE A 20 -3.90 -4.31 6.57
C ILE A 20 -5.06 -3.63 5.85
N GLU A 21 -5.82 -4.36 5.02
CA GLU A 21 -7.00 -3.85 4.34
C GLU A 21 -8.03 -3.30 5.34
N ALA A 22 -8.32 -4.06 6.40
CA ALA A 22 -9.24 -3.63 7.45
C ALA A 22 -8.77 -2.34 8.12
N LEU A 23 -7.48 -2.25 8.50
CA LEU A 23 -6.89 -1.05 9.08
C LEU A 23 -7.04 0.15 8.14
N VAL A 24 -6.65 0.01 6.87
CA VAL A 24 -6.70 1.10 5.88
C VAL A 24 -8.13 1.58 5.64
N ARG A 25 -9.11 0.66 5.58
CA ARG A 25 -10.53 1.00 5.44
C ARG A 25 -11.06 1.85 6.58
N THR A 26 -10.57 1.67 7.82
CA THR A 26 -10.96 2.53 8.96
C THR A 26 -10.54 3.98 8.80
N VAL A 27 -9.51 4.26 7.99
CA VAL A 27 -8.97 5.61 7.79
C VAL A 27 -9.50 6.26 6.51
N GLY A 28 -10.36 5.57 5.75
CA GLY A 28 -11.02 6.11 4.56
C GLY A 28 -10.11 6.23 3.34
N ALA A 29 -9.05 5.45 3.26
CA ALA A 29 -8.15 5.42 2.10
C ALA A 29 -8.53 4.30 1.12
N ALA A 30 -8.21 4.50 -0.16
CA ALA A 30 -8.34 3.46 -1.17
C ALA A 30 -7.15 2.49 -1.05
N PHE A 31 -7.42 1.20 -1.25
CA PHE A 31 -6.45 0.13 -1.02
C PHE A 31 -6.50 -0.88 -2.17
N CYS A 32 -5.35 -1.23 -2.72
CA CYS A 32 -5.23 -2.26 -3.73
C CYS A 32 -3.88 -2.97 -3.72
N LEU A 33 -3.78 -4.09 -4.45
CA LEU A 33 -2.48 -4.67 -4.81
C LEU A 33 -1.77 -3.73 -5.78
N SER A 34 -0.48 -3.49 -5.56
CA SER A 34 0.37 -2.85 -6.56
C SER A 34 0.79 -3.88 -7.60
N GLY A 35 0.25 -3.78 -8.82
CA GLY A 35 0.49 -4.75 -9.89
C GLY A 35 0.07 -6.17 -9.51
N ALA A 36 1.02 -7.10 -9.46
CA ALA A 36 0.78 -8.49 -9.06
C ALA A 36 0.92 -8.74 -7.55
N GLY A 37 1.39 -7.76 -6.77
CA GLY A 37 1.83 -7.95 -5.39
C GLY A 37 3.29 -8.44 -5.30
N PRO A 38 3.83 -8.60 -4.07
CA PRO A 38 3.15 -8.52 -2.78
C PRO A 38 2.95 -7.09 -2.24
N THR A 39 3.50 -6.08 -2.92
CA THR A 39 3.36 -4.68 -2.52
C THR A 39 1.89 -4.24 -2.51
N LEU A 40 1.51 -3.53 -1.45
CA LEU A 40 0.19 -2.96 -1.25
C LEU A 40 0.24 -1.46 -1.54
N LEU A 41 -0.72 -0.98 -2.33
CA LEU A 41 -0.87 0.43 -2.64
C LEU A 41 -2.03 1.02 -1.85
N CYS A 42 -1.74 2.10 -1.14
CA CYS A 42 -2.72 2.88 -0.41
C CYS A 42 -2.76 4.31 -0.97
N ILE A 43 -3.95 4.79 -1.33
CA ILE A 43 -4.16 6.11 -1.92
C ILE A 43 -5.07 6.91 -1.00
N THR A 44 -4.61 8.10 -0.62
CA THR A 44 -5.32 8.99 0.31
C THR A 44 -5.12 10.45 -0.05
N ARG A 45 -6.06 11.29 0.41
CA ARG A 45 -5.89 12.76 0.44
C ARG A 45 -5.45 13.28 1.80
N ASN A 46 -5.41 12.42 2.82
CA ASN A 46 -5.04 12.79 4.18
C ASN A 46 -3.51 12.64 4.36
N PRO A 47 -2.75 13.74 4.54
CA PRO A 47 -1.30 13.66 4.72
C PRO A 47 -0.89 12.97 6.02
N GLY A 48 -1.76 12.93 7.03
CA GLY A 48 -1.50 12.23 8.30
C GLY A 48 -1.86 10.74 8.28
N LEU A 49 -2.04 10.12 7.10
CA LEU A 49 -2.36 8.69 7.04
C LEU A 49 -1.17 7.84 7.49
N GLU A 50 0.04 8.17 7.05
CA GLU A 50 1.25 7.42 7.35
C GLU A 50 1.40 7.23 8.87
N GLU A 51 1.39 8.33 9.62
CA GLU A 51 1.51 8.31 11.08
C GLU A 51 0.40 7.46 11.75
N LYS A 52 -0.83 7.51 11.23
CA LYS A 52 -1.96 6.73 11.76
C LYS A 52 -1.77 5.23 11.52
N LEU A 53 -1.23 4.85 10.37
CA LEU A 53 -0.96 3.45 10.03
C LEU A 53 0.26 2.93 10.78
N ALA A 54 1.36 3.69 10.83
CA ALA A 54 2.60 3.30 11.51
C ALA A 54 2.39 2.89 12.98
N LYS A 55 1.50 3.59 13.71
CA LYS A 55 1.18 3.28 15.11
C LYS A 55 0.49 1.92 15.32
N LYS A 56 -0.08 1.33 14.27
CA LYS A 56 -0.91 0.12 14.36
C LYS A 56 -0.41 -1.02 13.49
N LEU A 57 0.42 -0.75 12.48
CA LEU A 57 0.82 -1.75 11.49
C LEU A 57 1.54 -2.92 12.17
N ASP A 58 2.58 -2.63 12.94
CA ASP A 58 3.40 -3.64 13.61
C ASP A 58 2.62 -4.49 14.62
N SER A 59 1.55 -3.94 15.21
CA SER A 59 0.73 -4.67 16.19
C SER A 59 -0.31 -5.60 15.56
N ILE A 60 -0.59 -5.44 14.27
CA ILE A 60 -1.56 -6.27 13.54
C ILE A 60 -0.89 -7.23 12.55
N THR A 61 0.35 -6.98 12.12
CA THR A 61 1.05 -7.79 11.13
C THR A 61 1.99 -8.79 11.77
N GLU A 62 2.10 -9.98 11.18
CA GLU A 62 3.11 -10.98 11.58
C GLU A 62 4.43 -10.81 10.81
N HIS A 63 4.36 -10.20 9.62
CA HIS A 63 5.52 -9.94 8.77
C HIS A 63 6.01 -8.50 8.90
N HIS A 64 7.26 -8.27 8.51
CA HIS A 64 7.87 -6.95 8.53
C HIS A 64 7.47 -6.18 7.27
N TRP A 65 6.61 -5.18 7.44
CA TRP A 65 6.16 -4.30 6.37
C TRP A 65 6.92 -2.99 6.39
N GLN A 66 7.45 -2.58 5.23
CA GLN A 66 8.00 -1.24 5.03
C GLN A 66 6.94 -0.35 4.37
N MET A 67 6.65 0.79 5.02
CA MET A 67 5.78 1.81 4.44
C MET A 67 6.64 2.86 3.71
N LEU A 68 6.31 3.12 2.45
CA LEU A 68 6.97 4.12 1.61
C LEU A 68 5.96 5.21 1.23
N PRO A 69 6.07 6.42 1.79
CA PRO A 69 5.28 7.57 1.37
C PRO A 69 5.75 8.00 -0.02
N LEU A 70 4.84 7.94 -1.00
CA LEU A 70 5.15 8.20 -2.40
C LEU A 70 4.20 9.25 -2.97
N HIS A 71 4.74 9.99 -3.94
CA HIS A 71 4.01 10.95 -4.77
C HIS A 71 3.89 10.38 -6.17
N VAL A 72 2.94 10.88 -6.96
CA VAL A 72 2.90 10.55 -8.39
C VAL A 72 4.12 11.20 -9.04
N GLU A 73 4.94 10.39 -9.70
CA GLU A 73 6.09 10.85 -10.48
C GLU A 73 5.62 11.25 -11.87
N PHE A 74 6.03 12.43 -12.34
CA PHE A 74 5.56 13.04 -13.60
C PHE A 74 6.63 13.16 -14.67
N GLU A 75 7.92 13.02 -14.32
CA GLU A 75 9.03 13.20 -15.27
C GLU A 75 9.35 11.93 -16.06
N GLY A 76 8.96 10.76 -15.54
CA GLY A 76 9.28 9.48 -16.16
C GLY A 76 10.79 9.24 -16.23
N ALA A 77 11.26 8.59 -17.30
CA ALA A 77 12.67 8.27 -17.46
C ALA A 77 13.48 9.48 -17.96
N HIS A 78 14.58 9.80 -17.29
CA HIS A 78 15.51 10.85 -17.69
C HIS A 78 16.97 10.35 -17.62
N VAL A 79 17.86 11.02 -18.36
CA VAL A 79 19.29 10.67 -18.40
C VAL A 79 20.02 11.39 -17.27
N LEU A 80 20.66 10.63 -16.40
CA LEU A 80 21.60 11.16 -15.40
C LEU A 80 22.97 11.35 -16.04
N LYS A 81 23.63 12.49 -15.75
CA LYS A 81 25.05 12.64 -16.10
C LYS A 81 25.89 11.79 -15.13
N ALA A 82 26.77 10.96 -15.68
CA ALA A 82 27.79 10.30 -14.87
C ALA A 82 28.81 11.34 -14.41
N GLU A 83 29.19 11.28 -13.13
CA GLU A 83 30.33 12.02 -12.57
C GLU A 83 31.66 11.47 -13.07
#